data_AF-A0A6G0AG99-F1
#
_entry.id   AF-A0A6G0AG99-F1
#
_cell.length_a   1.000
_cell.length_b   1.000
_cell.length_c   1.000
_cell.angle_alpha   90.00
_cell.angle_beta   90.00
_cell.angle_gamma   90.00
#
_symmetry.space_group_name_H-M   'P 1'
#
loop_
_entity.id
_entity.type
_entity.pdbx_description
1 polymer ?
#
loop_
_entity_poly.entity_id
_entity_poly.type
_entity_poly.pdbx_seq_one_letter_code
_entity_poly.pdbx_strand_id
1 'polypeptide(L)'
;YYNAGIGLIFVSGSGSSDKDGDGLTKSEEKELGTDPNNPDTDGDGLKDGEEVRTYMTNPLNTDTDGDGLLDGEEVRTYSTSPVKADTDGDGLSDNLEIKTYNTDPLKADTDGDGLSDGDEISKYKTDPLKVDTDNDTLSDSDEINLYKTDPLNPDTDSDGLKDGEEVNMYRTDPLKADTDGGTIDDFTEVNRGTNPLNPDDDVVKINVPIVLEGITFETGKADITPESESVLQGALKTLQTYPDIIVEISGHTDNVGSSASNQTLSQRRADAVRAWLIIKGINPDRLIAKGYGEDNPRVPNDTAENRRLNRRIEFKRIR
;
A
#
# COMPACT_ATOMS: atom_id res chain seq x y z
N TYR A 1 18.76 -47.23 44.65
CA TYR A 1 17.64 -48.07 45.14
C TYR A 1 16.38 -47.26 45.00
N TYR A 2 15.51 -47.70 44.09
CA TYR A 2 14.13 -47.23 44.00
C TYR A 2 13.46 -47.46 45.35
N ASN A 3 12.81 -46.44 45.88
CA ASN A 3 11.72 -46.61 46.84
C ASN A 3 10.57 -45.73 46.37
N ALA A 4 9.70 -46.34 45.59
CA ALA A 4 8.33 -45.90 45.44
C ALA A 4 7.67 -46.01 46.82
N GLY A 5 7.37 -44.85 47.42
CA GLY A 5 6.58 -44.75 48.64
C GLY A 5 5.38 -43.88 48.33
N ILE A 6 4.26 -44.53 47.96
CA ILE A 6 2.94 -43.88 47.91
C ILE A 6 2.61 -43.50 49.36
N GLY A 7 2.86 -42.23 49.70
CA GLY A 7 2.54 -41.64 50.99
C GLY A 7 1.09 -41.16 51.01
N LEU A 8 0.14 -42.08 51.14
CA LEU A 8 -1.20 -41.75 51.62
C LEU A 8 -1.08 -41.37 53.09
N ILE A 9 -1.06 -40.07 53.40
CA ILE A 9 -1.18 -39.59 54.78
C ILE A 9 -2.68 -39.53 55.12
N PHE A 10 -3.18 -40.56 55.81
CA PHE A 10 -4.44 -40.45 56.52
C PHE A 10 -4.20 -39.71 57.84
N VAL A 11 -4.56 -38.42 57.89
CA VAL A 11 -4.65 -37.69 59.17
C VAL A 11 -6.06 -37.88 59.73
N SER A 12 -6.21 -38.80 60.66
CA SER A 12 -7.34 -38.83 61.58
C SER A 12 -7.02 -37.95 62.79
N GLY A 13 -7.57 -36.73 62.83
CA GLY A 13 -7.39 -35.80 63.94
C GLY A 13 -8.37 -34.64 63.89
N SER A 14 -9.36 -34.65 64.79
CA SER A 14 -10.39 -33.65 64.99
C SER A 14 -9.85 -32.22 65.17
N GLY A 15 -10.15 -31.31 64.22
CA GLY A 15 -9.88 -29.86 64.36
C GLY A 15 -9.94 -29.05 63.06
N SER A 16 -9.67 -29.68 61.91
CA SER A 16 -9.53 -29.01 60.60
C SER A 16 -10.61 -29.50 59.61
N SER A 17 -11.87 -29.15 59.87
CA SER A 17 -12.95 -29.44 58.92
C SER A 17 -12.97 -28.34 57.88
N ASP A 18 -12.42 -28.62 56.70
CA ASP A 18 -12.88 -28.04 55.42
C ASP A 18 -14.39 -28.32 55.32
N LYS A 19 -15.19 -27.27 55.18
CA LYS A 19 -16.65 -27.36 55.39
C LYS A 19 -17.44 -27.33 54.09
N ASP A 20 -16.97 -26.62 53.08
CA ASP A 20 -17.59 -26.53 51.76
C ASP A 20 -16.82 -27.30 50.67
N GLY A 21 -15.64 -27.84 50.99
CA GLY A 21 -14.89 -28.72 50.09
C GLY A 21 -14.17 -27.96 48.99
N ASP A 22 -13.74 -26.74 49.26
CA ASP A 22 -12.89 -25.92 48.40
C ASP A 22 -11.39 -26.28 48.54
N GLY A 23 -11.04 -26.98 49.62
CA GLY A 23 -9.70 -27.40 49.99
C GLY A 23 -9.05 -26.56 51.09
N LEU A 24 -9.62 -25.44 51.53
CA LEU A 24 -9.16 -24.67 52.68
C LEU A 24 -9.76 -25.19 53.99
N THR A 25 -8.97 -25.15 55.05
CA THR A 25 -9.46 -25.42 56.41
C THR A 25 -10.06 -24.15 57.01
N LYS A 26 -11.03 -24.29 57.91
CA LYS A 26 -11.57 -23.17 58.73
C LYS A 26 -10.54 -22.21 59.33
N SER A 27 -9.34 -22.71 59.66
CA SER A 27 -8.25 -21.86 60.14
C SER A 27 -7.62 -21.02 59.04
N GLU A 28 -7.40 -21.61 57.86
CA GLU A 28 -6.88 -20.92 56.68
C GLU A 28 -7.91 -19.90 56.18
N GLU A 29 -9.19 -20.30 56.05
CA GLU A 29 -10.29 -19.42 55.61
C GLU A 29 -10.41 -18.19 56.52
N LYS A 30 -10.31 -18.39 57.84
CA LYS A 30 -10.33 -17.29 58.81
C LYS A 30 -9.12 -16.34 58.66
N GLU A 31 -7.96 -16.85 58.27
CA GLU A 31 -6.75 -16.04 58.08
C GLU A 31 -6.81 -15.25 56.76
N LEU A 32 -7.35 -15.87 55.71
CA LEU A 32 -7.55 -15.27 54.39
C LEU A 32 -8.76 -14.34 54.33
N GLY A 33 -9.73 -14.52 55.23
CA GLY A 33 -10.96 -13.74 55.28
C GLY A 33 -12.11 -14.30 54.43
N THR A 34 -11.97 -15.52 53.92
CA THR A 34 -12.98 -16.21 53.11
C THR A 34 -14.13 -16.79 53.95
N ASP A 35 -15.28 -17.12 53.35
CA ASP A 35 -16.46 -17.67 54.05
C ASP A 35 -16.39 -19.20 54.17
N PRO A 36 -16.28 -19.77 55.40
CA PRO A 36 -16.22 -21.22 55.61
C PRO A 36 -17.42 -22.07 55.19
N ASN A 37 -18.39 -21.49 54.50
CA ASN A 37 -19.57 -22.17 53.99
C ASN A 37 -19.80 -21.92 52.51
N ASN A 38 -18.95 -21.14 51.87
CA ASN A 38 -19.05 -20.76 50.48
C ASN A 38 -17.70 -21.05 49.81
N PRO A 39 -17.63 -22.08 48.94
CA PRO A 39 -16.36 -22.54 48.40
C PRO A 39 -15.71 -21.59 47.36
N ASP A 40 -16.38 -20.47 47.05
CA ASP A 40 -16.03 -19.44 46.07
C ASP A 40 -16.57 -18.11 46.63
N THR A 41 -15.75 -17.44 47.44
CA THR A 41 -16.16 -16.34 48.33
C THR A 41 -16.51 -15.08 47.55
N ASP A 42 -15.75 -14.74 46.52
CA ASP A 42 -15.99 -13.54 45.71
C ASP A 42 -16.90 -13.78 44.50
N GLY A 43 -17.14 -15.04 44.14
CA GLY A 43 -18.13 -15.44 43.15
C GLY A 43 -17.67 -15.26 41.71
N ASP A 44 -16.37 -15.23 41.46
CA ASP A 44 -15.77 -15.12 40.13
C ASP A 44 -15.75 -16.48 39.38
N GLY A 45 -16.07 -17.54 40.11
CA GLY A 45 -16.19 -18.91 39.65
C GLY A 45 -15.05 -19.81 40.12
N LEU A 46 -13.87 -19.31 40.49
CA LEU A 46 -12.78 -20.10 41.09
C LEU A 46 -13.08 -20.40 42.55
N LYS A 47 -12.59 -21.55 43.01
CA LYS A 47 -12.72 -21.87 44.43
C LYS A 47 -11.62 -21.19 45.23
N ASP A 48 -11.90 -20.73 46.43
CA ASP A 48 -10.91 -20.05 47.28
C ASP A 48 -9.63 -20.89 47.44
N GLY A 49 -9.78 -22.21 47.63
CA GLY A 49 -8.67 -23.15 47.69
C GLY A 49 -7.90 -23.35 46.37
N GLU A 50 -8.54 -23.23 45.21
CA GLU A 50 -7.88 -23.26 43.89
C GLU A 50 -7.07 -21.99 43.65
N GLU A 51 -7.65 -20.84 43.95
CA GLU A 51 -7.03 -19.52 43.85
C GLU A 51 -5.74 -19.45 44.65
N VAL A 52 -5.80 -19.76 45.94
CA VAL A 52 -4.63 -19.63 46.84
C VAL A 52 -3.53 -20.63 46.50
N ARG A 53 -3.88 -21.86 46.08
CA ARG A 53 -2.90 -22.96 45.93
C ARG A 53 -2.41 -23.18 44.51
N THR A 54 -3.19 -22.82 43.50
CA THR A 54 -2.91 -23.14 42.10
C THR A 54 -2.62 -21.90 41.28
N TYR A 55 -3.53 -20.92 41.32
CA TYR A 55 -3.47 -19.75 40.45
C TYR A 55 -2.78 -18.54 41.09
N MET A 56 -2.60 -18.57 42.42
CA MET A 56 -2.00 -17.51 43.23
C MET A 56 -2.79 -16.19 43.13
N THR A 57 -4.11 -16.29 42.94
CA THR A 57 -5.06 -15.18 42.91
C THR A 57 -5.59 -14.86 44.30
N ASN A 58 -6.34 -13.76 44.44
CA ASN A 58 -6.90 -13.31 45.71
C ASN A 58 -8.38 -13.71 45.83
N PRO A 59 -8.74 -14.65 46.74
CA PRO A 59 -10.10 -15.20 46.86
C PRO A 59 -11.18 -14.25 47.42
N LEU A 60 -10.84 -12.97 47.52
CA LEU A 60 -11.74 -11.89 47.93
C LEU A 60 -11.85 -10.80 46.86
N ASN A 61 -11.25 -11.02 45.69
CA ASN A 61 -11.15 -10.06 44.62
C ASN A 61 -11.28 -10.77 43.27
N THR A 62 -12.43 -10.57 42.63
CA THR A 62 -12.84 -11.28 41.42
C THR A 62 -11.97 -11.03 40.17
N ASP A 63 -10.99 -10.14 40.25
CA ASP A 63 -10.11 -9.66 39.15
C ASP A 63 -8.78 -9.23 39.78
N THR A 64 -7.86 -10.18 39.90
CA THR A 64 -6.64 -10.07 40.71
C THR A 64 -5.62 -9.12 40.10
N ASP A 65 -5.44 -9.10 38.77
CA ASP A 65 -4.50 -8.21 38.10
C ASP A 65 -5.11 -6.89 37.63
N GLY A 66 -6.44 -6.77 37.69
CA GLY A 66 -7.17 -5.52 37.48
C GLY A 66 -7.29 -5.13 36.02
N ASP A 67 -7.23 -6.09 35.10
CA ASP A 67 -7.39 -5.84 33.67
C ASP A 67 -8.88 -5.76 33.26
N GLY A 68 -9.80 -6.26 34.07
CA GLY A 68 -11.24 -6.26 33.80
C GLY A 68 -11.81 -7.55 33.22
N LEU A 69 -11.03 -8.64 33.21
CA LEU A 69 -11.48 -10.02 33.17
C LEU A 69 -11.59 -10.58 34.60
N LEU A 70 -12.43 -11.60 34.77
CA LEU A 70 -12.52 -12.29 36.06
C LEU A 70 -11.48 -13.41 36.11
N ASP A 71 -10.85 -13.67 37.26
CA ASP A 71 -9.80 -14.70 37.36
C ASP A 71 -10.34 -16.07 36.89
N GLY A 72 -11.57 -16.38 37.26
CA GLY A 72 -12.29 -17.57 36.81
C GLY A 72 -12.66 -17.61 35.34
N GLU A 73 -12.87 -16.45 34.69
CA GLU A 73 -13.09 -16.34 33.25
C GLU A 73 -11.81 -16.61 32.47
N GLU A 74 -10.70 -15.99 32.90
CA GLU A 74 -9.37 -16.16 32.32
C GLU A 74 -8.92 -17.62 32.35
N VAL A 75 -8.98 -18.26 33.51
CA VAL A 75 -8.53 -19.66 33.68
C VAL A 75 -9.40 -20.63 32.86
N ARG A 76 -10.72 -20.44 32.84
CA ARG A 76 -11.65 -21.45 32.29
C ARG A 76 -12.01 -21.23 30.83
N THR A 77 -11.96 -19.99 30.35
CA THR A 77 -12.45 -19.63 29.02
C THR A 77 -11.31 -19.24 28.10
N TYR A 78 -10.44 -18.33 28.56
CA TYR A 78 -9.42 -17.73 27.71
C TYR A 78 -8.05 -18.39 27.83
N SER A 79 -7.83 -19.17 28.90
CA SER A 79 -6.54 -19.77 29.24
C SER A 79 -5.41 -18.75 29.44
N THR A 80 -5.79 -17.50 29.77
CA THR A 80 -4.88 -16.41 30.12
C THR A 80 -4.46 -16.49 31.59
N SER A 81 -3.54 -15.62 32.00
CA SER A 81 -2.95 -15.62 33.33
C SER A 81 -3.66 -14.62 34.26
N PRO A 82 -4.43 -15.06 35.28
CA PRO A 82 -5.21 -14.18 36.15
C PRO A 82 -4.41 -13.32 37.16
N VAL A 83 -3.09 -13.27 36.97
CA VAL A 83 -2.16 -12.49 37.79
C VAL A 83 -1.27 -11.60 36.92
N LYS A 84 -1.60 -11.49 35.64
CA LYS A 84 -0.91 -10.70 34.64
C LYS A 84 -1.93 -10.17 33.65
N ALA A 85 -2.18 -8.86 33.75
CA ALA A 85 -3.10 -8.16 32.87
C ALA A 85 -2.77 -8.26 31.36
N ASP A 86 -1.56 -8.70 31.00
CA ASP A 86 -1.06 -8.90 29.64
C ASP A 86 -0.28 -10.23 29.66
N THR A 87 -0.89 -11.28 29.13
CA THR A 87 -0.44 -12.66 29.29
C THR A 87 0.79 -12.96 28.43
N ASP A 88 0.81 -12.51 27.18
CA ASP A 88 1.91 -12.75 26.24
C ASP A 88 2.99 -11.64 26.25
N GLY A 89 2.70 -10.50 26.86
CA GLY A 89 3.63 -9.43 27.14
C GLY A 89 3.88 -8.50 25.96
N ASP A 90 2.92 -8.35 25.06
CA ASP A 90 3.05 -7.56 23.83
C ASP A 90 2.71 -6.07 24.00
N GLY A 91 2.18 -5.70 25.17
CA GLY A 91 1.77 -4.34 25.53
C GLY A 91 0.27 -4.08 25.44
N LEU A 92 -0.54 -5.07 25.09
CA LEU A 92 -1.99 -5.05 25.09
C LEU A 92 -2.51 -5.95 26.21
N SER A 93 -3.52 -5.50 26.95
CA SER A 93 -4.07 -6.31 28.05
C SER A 93 -5.06 -7.34 27.52
N ASP A 94 -5.14 -8.51 28.16
CA ASP A 94 -5.96 -9.65 27.72
C ASP A 94 -7.43 -9.24 27.48
N ASN A 95 -8.01 -8.41 28.35
CA ASN A 95 -9.38 -7.91 28.15
C ASN A 95 -9.54 -7.12 26.83
N LEU A 96 -8.54 -6.32 26.45
CA LEU A 96 -8.60 -5.43 25.29
C LEU A 96 -8.49 -6.25 24.02
N GLU A 97 -7.61 -7.23 24.02
CA GLU A 97 -7.46 -8.21 22.96
C GLU A 97 -8.79 -8.92 22.72
N ILE A 98 -9.38 -9.50 23.76
CA ILE A 98 -10.61 -10.28 23.63
C ILE A 98 -11.82 -9.41 23.27
N LYS A 99 -12.01 -8.26 23.95
CA LYS A 99 -13.27 -7.48 23.86
C LYS A 99 -13.24 -6.37 22.81
N THR A 100 -12.05 -5.90 22.42
CA THR A 100 -11.91 -4.73 21.54
C THR A 100 -11.29 -5.10 20.21
N TYR A 101 -10.12 -5.74 20.23
CA TYR A 101 -9.30 -5.94 19.04
C TYR A 101 -9.51 -7.31 18.37
N ASN A 102 -10.04 -8.28 19.10
CA ASN A 102 -10.21 -9.69 18.70
C ASN A 102 -8.89 -10.37 18.31
N THR A 103 -7.79 -9.95 18.93
CA THR A 103 -6.48 -10.61 18.85
C THR A 103 -6.42 -11.81 19.81
N ASP A 104 -5.37 -12.63 19.69
CA ASP A 104 -5.17 -13.82 20.52
C ASP A 104 -4.26 -13.48 21.72
N PRO A 105 -4.78 -13.38 22.96
CA PRO A 105 -4.02 -12.95 24.15
C PRO A 105 -2.92 -13.91 24.61
N LEU A 106 -2.72 -15.00 23.86
CA LEU A 106 -1.65 -15.96 24.05
C LEU A 106 -0.56 -15.84 22.97
N LYS A 107 -0.69 -14.90 22.05
CA LYS A 107 0.22 -14.64 20.94
C LYS A 107 0.42 -13.16 20.74
N ALA A 108 1.63 -12.72 21.08
CA ALA A 108 2.05 -11.34 20.90
C ALA A 108 1.96 -10.81 19.45
N ASP A 109 1.79 -11.68 18.45
CA ASP A 109 1.68 -11.36 17.03
C ASP A 109 0.61 -12.31 16.46
N THR A 110 -0.61 -11.81 16.32
CA THR A 110 -1.80 -12.63 16.02
C THR A 110 -1.80 -13.10 14.56
N ASP A 111 -1.44 -12.24 13.62
CA ASP A 111 -1.46 -12.55 12.19
C ASP A 111 -0.14 -13.13 11.65
N GLY A 112 0.95 -12.99 12.42
CA GLY A 112 2.25 -13.60 12.16
C GLY A 112 3.10 -12.84 11.15
N ASP A 113 2.91 -11.53 10.98
CA ASP A 113 3.71 -10.70 10.07
C ASP A 113 5.06 -10.25 10.66
N GLY A 114 5.22 -10.36 11.99
CA GLY A 114 6.42 -9.99 12.73
C GLY A 114 6.36 -8.66 13.48
N LEU A 115 5.22 -7.96 13.47
CA LEU A 115 4.86 -6.90 14.41
C LEU A 115 4.04 -7.49 15.55
N SER A 116 4.09 -6.86 16.73
CA SER A 116 3.23 -7.28 17.83
C SER A 116 1.90 -6.54 17.80
N ASP A 117 0.81 -7.19 18.23
CA ASP A 117 -0.53 -6.60 18.17
C ASP A 117 -0.58 -5.25 18.91
N GLY A 118 0.10 -5.18 20.06
CA GLY A 118 0.31 -3.96 20.83
C GLY A 118 1.08 -2.86 20.07
N ASP A 119 2.11 -3.18 19.28
CA ASP A 119 2.85 -2.20 18.48
C ASP A 119 2.02 -1.73 17.28
N GLU A 120 1.31 -2.63 16.61
CA GLU A 120 0.41 -2.32 15.52
C GLU A 120 -0.67 -1.33 15.96
N ILE A 121 -1.36 -1.62 17.06
CA ILE A 121 -2.42 -0.74 17.57
C ILE A 121 -1.86 0.57 18.12
N SER A 122 -0.77 0.53 18.89
CA SER A 122 -0.31 1.71 19.64
C SER A 122 0.58 2.65 18.82
N LYS A 123 1.39 2.11 17.93
CA LYS A 123 2.48 2.82 17.25
C LYS A 123 2.23 2.98 15.76
N TYR A 124 1.91 1.92 15.05
CA TYR A 124 1.83 1.94 13.57
C TYR A 124 0.43 2.20 13.03
N LYS A 125 -0.60 1.93 13.84
CA LYS A 125 -2.02 2.06 13.51
C LYS A 125 -2.48 1.11 12.39
N THR A 126 -1.80 -0.01 12.25
CA THR A 126 -2.15 -1.13 11.36
C THR A 126 -3.21 -2.05 11.98
N ASP A 127 -3.71 -3.00 11.21
CA ASP A 127 -4.72 -3.97 11.63
C ASP A 127 -4.06 -5.30 12.05
N PRO A 128 -4.00 -5.64 13.36
CA PRO A 128 -3.26 -6.81 13.86
C PRO A 128 -3.86 -8.17 13.48
N LEU A 129 -4.90 -8.16 12.66
CA LEU A 129 -5.52 -9.36 12.09
C LEU A 129 -5.17 -9.52 10.60
N LYS A 130 -4.33 -8.64 10.05
CA LYS A 130 -3.96 -8.61 8.64
C LYS A 130 -2.48 -8.33 8.46
N VAL A 131 -1.79 -9.36 7.97
CA VAL A 131 -0.39 -9.29 7.52
C VAL A 131 -0.08 -8.12 6.59
N ASP A 132 -1.07 -7.67 5.82
CA ASP A 132 -0.99 -6.57 4.83
C ASP A 132 -2.24 -5.70 5.02
N THR A 133 -2.09 -4.58 5.72
CA THR A 133 -3.20 -3.71 6.14
C THR A 133 -3.85 -3.01 4.94
N ASP A 134 -3.05 -2.49 4.02
CA ASP A 134 -3.51 -1.67 2.90
C ASP A 134 -3.71 -2.44 1.57
N ASN A 135 -3.37 -3.73 1.58
CA ASN A 135 -3.55 -4.70 0.51
C ASN A 135 -2.76 -4.37 -0.75
N ASP A 136 -1.50 -3.99 -0.58
CA ASP A 136 -0.58 -3.65 -1.66
C ASP A 136 0.40 -4.78 -2.03
N THR A 137 0.38 -5.90 -1.29
CA THR A 137 1.22 -7.11 -1.38
C THR A 137 2.54 -7.10 -0.60
N LEU A 138 2.83 -6.07 0.17
CA LEU A 138 3.85 -6.08 1.21
C LEU A 138 3.22 -6.35 2.58
N SER A 139 4.02 -6.88 3.50
CA SER A 139 3.56 -7.00 4.89
C SER A 139 3.85 -5.72 5.65
N ASP A 140 3.02 -5.37 6.64
CA ASP A 140 3.19 -4.15 7.42
C ASP A 140 4.59 -4.11 8.07
N SER A 141 5.04 -5.25 8.58
CA SER A 141 6.40 -5.45 9.09
C SER A 141 7.50 -5.16 8.05
N ASP A 142 7.36 -5.66 6.82
CA ASP A 142 8.34 -5.42 5.74
C ASP A 142 8.37 -3.96 5.31
N GLU A 143 7.21 -3.32 5.22
CA GLU A 143 7.09 -1.90 4.91
C GLU A 143 7.80 -1.05 5.95
N ILE A 144 7.55 -1.30 7.23
CA ILE A 144 8.18 -0.55 8.32
C ILE A 144 9.67 -0.84 8.44
N ASN A 145 10.09 -2.10 8.33
CA ASN A 145 11.45 -2.53 8.67
C ASN A 145 12.40 -2.52 7.48
N LEU A 146 11.94 -2.91 6.31
CA LEU A 146 12.78 -3.11 5.12
C LEU A 146 12.65 -1.95 4.13
N TYR A 147 11.44 -1.62 3.68
CA TYR A 147 11.23 -0.67 2.56
C TYR A 147 11.05 0.78 3.02
N LYS A 148 10.66 0.99 4.27
CA LYS A 148 10.36 2.30 4.88
C LYS A 148 9.18 3.03 4.22
N THR A 149 8.24 2.28 3.67
CA THR A 149 6.95 2.75 3.14
C THR A 149 5.92 2.95 4.25
N ASP A 150 4.76 3.50 3.93
CA ASP A 150 3.65 3.71 4.87
C ASP A 150 2.64 2.55 4.77
N PRO A 151 2.54 1.66 5.78
CA PRO A 151 1.70 0.46 5.71
C PRO A 151 0.19 0.72 5.73
N LEU A 152 -0.21 1.99 5.73
CA LEU A 152 -1.60 2.44 5.62
C LEU A 152 -1.90 3.06 4.25
N ASN A 153 -0.92 3.11 3.36
CA ASN A 153 -1.01 3.75 2.07
C ASN A 153 -0.35 2.90 0.97
N PRO A 154 -1.15 2.26 0.10
CA PRO A 154 -0.66 1.23 -0.81
C PRO A 154 0.19 1.77 -1.97
N ASP A 155 0.49 3.06 -1.99
CA ASP A 155 1.23 3.83 -3.01
C ASP A 155 1.85 5.04 -2.28
N THR A 156 3.00 4.81 -1.64
CA THR A 156 3.64 5.74 -0.69
C THR A 156 4.08 7.03 -1.36
N ASP A 157 4.59 6.96 -2.59
CA ASP A 157 5.08 8.13 -3.31
C ASP A 157 4.06 8.77 -4.27
N SER A 158 2.89 8.14 -4.42
CA SER A 158 1.75 8.62 -5.18
C SER A 158 1.99 8.76 -6.68
N ASP A 159 2.81 7.90 -7.27
CA ASP A 159 3.07 7.85 -8.72
C ASP A 159 2.01 7.03 -9.49
N GLY A 160 1.29 6.15 -8.80
CA GLY A 160 0.24 5.29 -9.34
C GLY A 160 0.61 3.81 -9.45
N LEU A 161 1.83 3.41 -9.10
CA LEU A 161 2.21 2.04 -8.78
C LEU A 161 2.04 1.78 -7.29
N LYS A 162 1.70 0.55 -6.93
CA LYS A 162 1.69 0.15 -5.53
C LYS A 162 3.07 -0.21 -5.04
N ASP A 163 3.39 0.03 -3.77
CA ASP A 163 4.73 -0.23 -3.23
C ASP A 163 5.13 -1.70 -3.41
N GLY A 164 4.19 -2.63 -3.19
CA GLY A 164 4.38 -4.04 -3.46
C GLY A 164 4.56 -4.40 -4.94
N GLU A 165 3.92 -3.69 -5.88
CA GLU A 165 4.16 -3.88 -7.32
C GLU A 165 5.56 -3.41 -7.71
N GLU A 166 5.97 -2.27 -7.20
CA GLU A 166 7.29 -1.69 -7.40
C GLU A 166 8.38 -2.63 -6.92
N VAL A 167 8.29 -3.11 -5.68
CA VAL A 167 9.28 -4.01 -5.08
C VAL A 167 9.31 -5.37 -5.77
N ASN A 168 8.14 -5.99 -6.00
CA ASN A 168 8.07 -7.38 -6.43
C ASN A 168 8.22 -7.55 -7.95
N MET A 169 7.66 -6.62 -8.74
CA MET A 169 7.58 -6.72 -10.19
C MET A 169 8.58 -5.82 -10.92
N TYR A 170 8.60 -4.52 -10.61
CA TYR A 170 9.37 -3.54 -11.40
C TYR A 170 10.79 -3.30 -10.87
N ARG A 171 11.04 -3.66 -9.62
CA ARG A 171 12.31 -3.41 -8.90
C ARG A 171 12.65 -1.92 -8.80
N THR A 172 11.62 -1.09 -8.70
CA THR A 172 11.70 0.36 -8.46
C THR A 172 11.76 0.66 -6.96
N ASP A 173 12.01 1.91 -6.60
CA ASP A 173 12.09 2.41 -5.23
C ASP A 173 10.76 3.06 -4.83
N PRO A 174 9.93 2.42 -3.98
CA PRO A 174 8.56 2.86 -3.66
C PRO A 174 8.48 4.16 -2.85
N LEU A 175 9.63 4.79 -2.58
CA LEU A 175 9.72 6.09 -1.96
C LEU A 175 10.00 7.21 -2.98
N LYS A 176 10.06 6.86 -4.26
CA LYS A 176 10.40 7.78 -5.35
C LYS A 176 9.56 7.50 -6.59
N ALA A 177 8.67 8.44 -6.85
CA ALA A 177 7.86 8.44 -8.06
C ALA A 177 8.67 8.35 -9.37
N ASP A 178 9.96 8.65 -9.34
CA ASP A 178 10.92 8.47 -10.44
C ASP A 178 12.19 7.85 -9.84
N THR A 179 12.32 6.52 -9.98
CA THR A 179 13.38 5.74 -9.34
C THR A 179 14.76 6.08 -9.90
N ASP A 180 14.84 6.25 -11.21
CA ASP A 180 16.09 6.41 -11.92
C ASP A 180 16.55 7.87 -12.05
N GLY A 181 15.69 8.80 -11.64
CA GLY A 181 15.92 10.23 -11.58
C GLY A 181 15.93 10.90 -12.95
N GLY A 182 15.22 10.30 -13.91
CA GLY A 182 15.05 10.80 -15.25
C GLY A 182 14.07 11.99 -15.31
N THR A 183 13.09 11.89 -16.19
CA THR A 183 12.07 12.93 -16.36
C THR A 183 10.65 12.42 -16.23
N ILE A 184 10.44 11.10 -16.29
CA ILE A 184 9.13 10.46 -16.29
C ILE A 184 9.03 9.59 -15.04
N ASP A 185 7.85 9.58 -14.42
CA ASP A 185 7.56 8.69 -13.29
C ASP A 185 7.46 7.21 -13.68
N ASP A 186 7.79 6.32 -12.74
CA ASP A 186 7.90 4.88 -12.96
C ASP A 186 6.58 4.30 -13.49
N PHE A 187 5.45 4.69 -12.92
CA PHE A 187 4.11 4.35 -13.42
C PHE A 187 3.93 4.68 -14.91
N THR A 188 4.31 5.89 -15.31
CA THR A 188 4.17 6.34 -16.70
C THR A 188 5.11 5.57 -17.62
N GLU A 189 6.30 5.20 -17.17
CA GLU A 189 7.26 4.40 -17.93
C GLU A 189 6.76 2.97 -18.17
N VAL A 190 6.30 2.31 -17.11
CA VAL A 190 5.67 0.99 -17.16
C VAL A 190 4.50 1.00 -18.16
N ASN A 191 3.63 2.01 -18.12
CA ASN A 191 2.51 2.14 -19.06
C ASN A 191 2.94 2.39 -20.51
N ARG A 192 4.11 2.98 -20.73
CA ARG A 192 4.70 3.20 -22.06
C ARG A 192 5.51 2.00 -22.54
N GLY A 193 5.85 1.07 -21.65
CA GLY A 193 6.79 -0.01 -21.90
C GLY A 193 8.24 0.46 -22.04
N THR A 194 8.58 1.62 -21.46
CA THR A 194 9.97 2.05 -21.21
C THR A 194 10.45 1.45 -19.89
N ASN A 195 11.74 1.60 -19.57
CA ASN A 195 12.33 0.91 -18.43
C ASN A 195 12.51 1.90 -17.26
N PRO A 196 11.78 1.74 -16.13
CA PRO A 196 11.81 2.67 -14.98
C PRO A 196 13.13 2.68 -14.19
N LEU A 197 14.17 2.06 -14.74
CA LEU A 197 15.51 1.94 -14.17
C LEU A 197 16.57 2.46 -15.16
N ASN A 198 16.15 3.15 -16.23
CA ASN A 198 17.01 3.66 -17.28
C ASN A 198 16.62 5.09 -17.74
N PRO A 199 17.27 6.13 -17.18
CA PRO A 199 16.87 7.53 -17.37
C PRO A 199 17.08 8.03 -18.81
N ASP A 200 17.82 7.26 -19.62
CA ASP A 200 18.10 7.55 -21.01
C ASP A 200 16.93 7.22 -21.96
N ASP A 201 15.92 6.47 -21.50
CA ASP A 201 14.74 6.09 -22.31
C ASP A 201 13.43 6.83 -21.97
N ASP A 202 13.42 7.62 -20.89
CA ASP A 202 12.36 8.58 -20.53
C ASP A 202 12.13 9.65 -21.59
N VAL A 203 13.24 10.12 -22.16
CA VAL A 203 13.29 11.26 -23.05
C VAL A 203 13.36 10.79 -24.49
N VAL A 204 12.36 11.22 -25.26
CA VAL A 204 12.59 11.52 -26.67
C VAL A 204 13.64 12.64 -26.72
N LYS A 205 14.90 12.24 -26.91
CA LYS A 205 16.13 13.06 -26.88
C LYS A 205 15.94 14.46 -27.48
N ILE A 206 16.54 15.49 -26.87
CA ILE A 206 16.61 16.85 -27.45
C ILE A 206 17.20 16.77 -28.87
N ASN A 207 16.53 17.41 -29.85
CA ASN A 207 16.74 17.29 -31.31
C ASN A 207 16.31 15.97 -31.99
N VAL A 208 15.73 15.02 -31.26
CA VAL A 208 15.00 13.89 -31.87
C VAL A 208 13.53 14.32 -32.00
N PRO A 209 13.00 14.45 -33.23
CA PRO A 209 11.59 14.78 -33.41
C PRO A 209 10.71 13.65 -32.85
N ILE A 210 9.73 14.03 -32.02
CA ILE A 210 8.61 13.14 -31.66
C ILE A 210 7.73 13.06 -32.91
N VAL A 211 7.82 11.95 -33.64
CA VAL A 211 7.01 11.73 -34.83
C VAL A 211 5.68 11.13 -34.39
N LEU A 212 4.60 11.91 -34.47
CA LEU A 212 3.26 11.41 -34.22
C LEU A 212 2.73 10.73 -35.49
N GLU A 213 2.99 9.43 -35.59
CA GLU A 213 2.41 8.59 -36.63
C GLU A 213 0.92 8.36 -36.33
N GLY A 214 0.06 8.51 -37.34
CA GLY A 214 -1.39 8.30 -37.19
C GLY A 214 -2.23 9.58 -37.04
N ILE A 215 -1.62 10.77 -37.02
CA ILE A 215 -2.38 12.00 -37.28
C ILE A 215 -2.77 12.01 -38.75
N THR A 216 -4.02 11.66 -39.01
CA THR A 216 -4.60 11.67 -40.34
C THR A 216 -5.38 12.96 -40.54
N PHE A 217 -5.32 13.45 -41.77
CA PHE A 217 -6.15 14.54 -42.24
C PHE A 217 -6.87 14.04 -43.47
N GLU A 218 -8.14 14.42 -43.63
CA GLU A 218 -8.83 14.16 -44.89
C GLU A 218 -8.07 14.78 -46.08
N THR A 219 -8.20 14.17 -47.25
CA THR A 219 -7.52 14.62 -48.46
C THR A 219 -7.84 16.09 -48.75
N GLY A 220 -6.80 16.93 -48.80
CA GLY A 220 -6.93 18.37 -49.06
C GLY A 220 -7.45 19.21 -47.89
N LYS A 221 -7.74 18.61 -46.73
CA LYS A 221 -8.19 19.29 -45.52
C LYS A 221 -7.11 19.33 -44.43
N ALA A 222 -7.37 20.17 -43.43
CA ALA A 222 -6.56 20.32 -42.22
C ALA A 222 -7.35 20.03 -40.94
N ASP A 223 -8.58 19.51 -41.07
CA ASP A 223 -9.40 19.13 -39.92
C ASP A 223 -8.82 17.88 -39.27
N ILE A 224 -8.66 17.93 -37.94
CA ILE A 224 -8.17 16.82 -37.13
C ILE A 224 -9.30 15.81 -36.98
N THR A 225 -9.04 14.55 -37.34
CA THR A 225 -10.04 13.47 -37.18
C THR A 225 -10.10 12.99 -35.72
N PRO A 226 -11.21 12.38 -35.27
CA PRO A 226 -11.29 11.79 -33.93
C PRO A 226 -10.18 10.77 -33.62
N GLU A 227 -9.75 9.98 -34.63
CA GLU A 227 -8.66 9.02 -34.49
C GLU A 227 -7.30 9.72 -34.30
N SER A 228 -7.16 10.92 -34.83
CA SER A 228 -5.95 11.75 -34.66
C SER A 228 -5.94 12.46 -33.31
N GLU A 229 -7.13 12.69 -32.73
CA GLU A 229 -7.27 13.29 -31.40
C GLU A 229 -6.66 12.38 -30.32
N SER A 230 -6.87 11.06 -30.39
CA SER A 230 -6.28 10.12 -29.43
C SER A 230 -4.75 10.13 -29.46
N VAL A 231 -4.15 10.24 -30.65
CA VAL A 231 -2.69 10.39 -30.82
C VAL A 231 -2.20 11.73 -30.24
N LEU A 232 -2.97 12.80 -30.42
CA LEU A 232 -2.64 14.14 -29.92
C LEU A 232 -2.75 14.27 -28.39
N GLN A 233 -3.58 13.45 -27.73
CA GLN A 233 -3.67 13.44 -26.26
C GLN A 233 -2.32 13.16 -25.59
N GLY A 234 -1.49 12.28 -26.16
CA GLY A 234 -0.15 11.99 -25.63
C GLY A 234 0.78 13.21 -25.66
N ALA A 235 0.77 13.94 -26.79
CA ALA A 235 1.52 15.19 -26.92
C ALA A 235 0.99 16.29 -26.00
N LEU A 236 -0.34 16.38 -25.82
CA LEU A 236 -0.97 17.31 -24.88
C LEU A 236 -0.53 17.04 -23.45
N LYS A 237 -0.60 15.78 -22.97
CA LYS A 237 -0.18 15.40 -21.61
C LYS A 237 1.27 15.83 -21.37
N THR A 238 2.16 15.52 -22.31
CA THR A 238 3.58 15.91 -22.25
C THR A 238 3.77 17.43 -22.12
N LEU A 239 3.05 18.21 -22.94
CA LEU A 239 3.15 19.67 -22.88
C LEU A 239 2.53 20.27 -21.62
N GLN A 240 1.52 19.62 -21.02
CA GLN A 240 0.97 20.05 -19.73
C GLN A 240 1.94 19.77 -18.58
N THR A 241 2.58 18.60 -18.58
CA THR A 241 3.55 18.19 -17.55
C THR A 241 4.79 19.09 -17.51
N TYR A 242 5.34 19.47 -18.68
CA TYR A 242 6.58 20.26 -18.74
C TYR A 242 6.33 21.69 -19.23
N PRO A 243 6.00 22.65 -18.36
CA PRO A 243 5.65 24.02 -18.76
C PRO A 243 6.80 24.80 -19.44
N ASP A 244 8.05 24.37 -19.25
CA ASP A 244 9.22 25.02 -19.83
C ASP A 244 9.54 24.59 -21.27
N ILE A 245 8.97 23.46 -21.71
CA ILE A 245 9.20 22.93 -23.05
C ILE A 245 8.54 23.82 -24.10
N ILE A 246 9.33 24.20 -25.11
CA ILE A 246 8.88 24.89 -26.32
C ILE A 246 9.06 23.93 -27.50
N VAL A 247 8.02 23.73 -28.30
CA VAL A 247 8.02 22.81 -29.44
C VAL A 247 7.73 23.50 -30.76
N GLU A 248 8.41 23.04 -31.81
CA GLU A 248 7.99 23.21 -33.20
C GLU A 248 7.00 22.11 -33.57
N ILE A 249 5.87 22.49 -34.13
CA ILE A 249 4.91 21.60 -34.78
C ILE A 249 5.20 21.67 -36.28
N SER A 250 5.91 20.68 -36.80
CA SER A 250 6.40 20.63 -38.17
C SER A 250 5.43 19.83 -39.04
N GLY A 251 4.80 20.48 -40.02
CA GLY A 251 3.86 19.85 -40.95
C GLY A 251 4.52 19.43 -42.25
N HIS A 252 4.22 18.21 -42.73
CA HIS A 252 4.77 17.66 -43.96
C HIS A 252 3.69 17.09 -44.89
N THR A 253 3.95 17.14 -46.20
CA THR A 253 3.11 16.55 -47.24
C THR A 253 3.88 15.55 -48.09
N ASP A 254 3.16 14.82 -48.93
CA ASP A 254 3.76 14.11 -50.05
C ASP A 254 4.05 15.07 -51.22
N ASN A 255 4.55 14.54 -52.33
CA ASN A 255 4.87 15.28 -53.55
C ASN A 255 3.68 15.41 -54.54
N VAL A 256 2.45 15.13 -54.12
CA VAL A 256 1.28 15.19 -55.00
C VAL A 256 0.72 16.60 -55.00
N GLY A 257 0.72 17.25 -56.17
CA GLY A 257 0.25 18.62 -56.33
C GLY A 257 1.40 19.59 -56.65
N SER A 258 1.16 20.88 -56.45
CA SER A 258 2.21 21.89 -56.59
C SER A 258 2.90 22.13 -55.26
N SER A 259 4.21 22.40 -55.27
CA SER A 259 4.98 22.78 -54.08
C SER A 259 4.31 23.93 -53.30
N ALA A 260 3.76 24.94 -53.99
CA ALA A 260 3.01 26.03 -53.34
C ALA A 260 1.74 25.55 -52.61
N SER A 261 1.01 24.61 -53.20
CA SER A 261 -0.17 23.99 -52.57
C SER A 261 0.23 23.15 -51.35
N ASN A 262 1.32 22.40 -51.45
CA ASN A 262 1.85 21.54 -50.39
C ASN A 262 2.42 22.33 -49.21
N GLN A 263 3.09 23.44 -49.48
CA GLN A 263 3.51 24.39 -48.45
C GLN A 263 2.30 24.98 -47.71
N THR A 264 1.26 25.39 -48.44
CA THR A 264 0.04 25.95 -47.82
C THR A 264 -0.72 24.90 -47.01
N LEU A 265 -0.76 23.64 -47.48
CA LEU A 265 -1.46 22.55 -46.81
C LEU A 265 -0.75 22.11 -45.53
N SER A 266 0.58 21.93 -45.58
CA SER A 266 1.39 21.58 -44.41
C SER A 266 1.28 22.63 -43.30
N GLN A 267 1.34 23.92 -43.65
CA GLN A 267 1.19 25.00 -42.67
C GLN A 267 -0.19 24.95 -42.01
N ARG A 268 -1.27 24.84 -42.79
CA ARG A 268 -2.64 24.75 -42.24
C ARG A 268 -2.82 23.58 -41.28
N ARG A 269 -2.17 22.44 -41.55
CA ARG A 269 -2.21 21.27 -40.67
C ARG A 269 -1.43 21.50 -39.37
N ALA A 270 -0.25 22.09 -39.44
CA ALA A 270 0.51 22.48 -38.25
C ALA A 270 -0.26 23.50 -37.40
N ASP A 271 -0.91 24.48 -38.04
CA ASP A 271 -1.74 25.48 -37.38
C ASP A 271 -2.98 24.85 -36.72
N ALA A 272 -3.60 23.86 -37.36
CA ALA A 272 -4.74 23.13 -36.80
C ALA A 272 -4.36 22.38 -35.52
N VAL A 273 -3.21 21.69 -35.52
CA VAL A 273 -2.67 21.01 -34.33
C VAL A 273 -2.33 22.01 -33.23
N ARG A 274 -1.68 23.13 -33.58
CA ARG A 274 -1.39 24.22 -32.64
C ARG A 274 -2.67 24.77 -32.02
N ALA A 275 -3.69 25.07 -32.82
CA ALA A 275 -4.96 25.60 -32.34
C ALA A 275 -5.66 24.61 -31.40
N TRP A 276 -5.65 23.32 -31.72
CA TRP A 276 -6.22 22.28 -30.87
C TRP A 276 -5.53 22.23 -29.49
N LEU A 277 -4.19 22.29 -29.44
CA LEU A 277 -3.44 22.32 -28.17
C LEU A 277 -3.71 23.59 -27.35
N ILE A 278 -3.85 24.75 -28.01
CA ILE A 278 -4.19 26.01 -27.33
C ILE A 278 -5.58 25.93 -26.71
N ILE A 279 -6.56 25.38 -27.42
CA ILE A 279 -7.93 25.18 -26.91
C ILE A 279 -7.93 24.29 -25.66
N LYS A 280 -7.02 23.31 -25.59
CA LYS A 280 -6.84 22.42 -24.44
C LYS A 280 -5.96 22.99 -23.32
N GLY A 281 -5.53 24.25 -23.43
CA GLY A 281 -4.90 25.00 -22.34
C GLY A 281 -3.39 25.18 -22.43
N ILE A 282 -2.73 24.79 -23.53
CA ILE A 282 -1.29 25.05 -23.69
C ILE A 282 -1.04 26.52 -24.05
N ASN A 283 -0.08 27.15 -23.38
CA ASN A 283 0.30 28.54 -23.66
C ASN A 283 0.76 28.69 -25.14
N PRO A 284 0.16 29.60 -25.94
CA PRO A 284 0.52 29.81 -27.34
C PRO A 284 1.99 30.14 -27.61
N ASP A 285 2.70 30.72 -26.64
CA ASP A 285 4.13 31.09 -26.76
C ASP A 285 5.06 29.87 -26.76
N ARG A 286 4.55 28.72 -26.31
CA ARG A 286 5.28 27.45 -26.28
C ARG A 286 5.18 26.65 -27.57
N LEU A 287 4.34 27.09 -28.50
CA LEU A 287 3.97 26.34 -29.70
C LEU A 287 4.26 27.14 -30.96
N ILE A 288 5.23 26.67 -31.74
CA ILE A 288 5.60 27.26 -33.03
C ILE A 288 5.13 26.33 -34.15
N ALA A 289 4.19 26.75 -34.98
CA ALA A 289 3.70 25.94 -36.10
C ALA A 289 4.42 26.29 -37.41
N LYS A 290 4.93 25.29 -38.12
CA LYS A 290 5.66 25.49 -39.38
C LYS A 290 5.38 24.40 -40.40
N GLY A 291 4.90 24.80 -41.57
CA GLY A 291 4.78 23.93 -42.74
C GLY A 291 6.11 23.80 -43.47
N TYR A 292 6.47 22.58 -43.85
CA TYR A 292 7.65 22.25 -44.66
C TYR A 292 7.30 21.70 -46.04
N GLY A 293 6.00 21.62 -46.37
CA GLY A 293 5.54 21.06 -47.62
C GLY A 293 6.12 19.67 -47.89
N GLU A 294 6.62 19.49 -49.10
CA GLU A 294 7.21 18.24 -49.59
C GLU A 294 8.74 18.21 -49.49
N ASP A 295 9.36 19.27 -48.98
CA ASP A 295 10.81 19.52 -49.08
C ASP A 295 11.65 18.58 -48.19
N ASN A 296 11.04 18.00 -47.16
CA ASN A 296 11.69 17.09 -46.21
C ASN A 296 10.96 15.75 -46.13
N PRO A 297 11.04 14.91 -47.18
CA PRO A 297 10.43 13.59 -47.20
C PRO A 297 11.21 12.65 -46.27
N ARG A 298 10.49 11.90 -45.42
CA ARG A 298 11.07 10.86 -44.56
C ARG A 298 11.46 9.62 -45.37
N VAL A 299 10.64 9.29 -46.36
CA VAL A 299 10.83 8.16 -47.28
C VAL A 299 10.64 8.63 -48.73
N PRO A 300 11.20 7.93 -49.74
CA PRO A 300 11.00 8.29 -51.14
C PRO A 300 9.50 8.36 -51.51
N ASN A 301 9.06 9.37 -52.25
CA ASN A 301 7.64 9.54 -52.65
C ASN A 301 7.20 8.59 -53.81
N ASP A 302 7.82 7.43 -53.94
CA ASP A 302 7.64 6.49 -55.05
C ASP A 302 6.34 5.66 -54.94
N THR A 303 5.94 5.25 -53.73
CA THR A 303 4.75 4.42 -53.50
C THR A 303 3.63 5.18 -52.80
N ALA A 304 2.39 4.69 -52.93
CA ALA A 304 1.24 5.28 -52.23
C ALA A 304 1.40 5.21 -50.70
N GLU A 305 2.04 4.14 -50.21
CA GLU A 305 2.34 3.94 -48.80
C GLU A 305 3.42 4.91 -48.30
N ASN A 306 4.51 5.08 -49.05
CA ASN A 306 5.54 6.05 -48.67
C ASN A 306 5.02 7.49 -48.69
N ARG A 307 4.15 7.84 -49.65
CA ARG A 307 3.45 9.12 -49.64
C ARG A 307 2.59 9.30 -48.39
N ARG A 308 1.94 8.23 -47.90
CA ARG A 308 1.21 8.26 -46.62
C ARG A 308 2.13 8.56 -45.45
N LEU A 309 3.30 7.92 -45.39
CA LEU A 309 4.29 8.15 -44.34
C LEU A 309 4.88 9.58 -44.38
N ASN A 310 4.96 10.21 -45.56
CA ASN A 310 5.41 11.59 -45.69
C ASN A 310 4.36 12.63 -45.26
N ARG A 311 3.06 12.29 -45.31
CA ARG A 311 1.96 13.12 -44.78
C ARG A 311 1.90 12.96 -43.25
N ARG A 312 2.65 13.80 -42.52
CA ARG A 312 2.84 13.66 -41.07
C ARG A 312 2.96 15.00 -40.36
N ILE A 313 2.80 14.95 -39.04
CA ILE A 313 3.15 16.02 -38.11
C ILE A 313 4.29 15.52 -37.21
N GLU A 314 5.28 16.38 -36.99
CA GLU A 314 6.37 16.12 -36.04
C GLU A 314 6.35 17.20 -34.95
N PHE A 315 6.71 16.81 -33.74
CA PHE A 315 6.99 17.74 -32.64
C PHE A 315 8.49 17.77 -32.40
N LYS A 316 9.12 18.92 -32.62
CA LYS A 316 10.54 19.12 -32.38
C LYS A 316 10.72 20.01 -31.16
N ARG A 317 11.34 19.51 -30.10
CA ARG A 317 11.74 20.35 -28.96
C ARG A 317 12.75 21.41 -29.40
N ILE A 318 12.42 22.67 -29.17
CA ILE A 318 13.28 23.83 -29.44
C ILE A 318 13.96 24.30 -28.15
N ARG A 319 13.29 24.17 -27.00
CA ARG A 319 13.80 24.52 -25.68
C ARG A 319 13.25 23.55 -24.65
#